data_AF-A0A2R4XF80-F1
#
_entry.id   AF-A0A2R4XF80-F1
#
_cell.length_a   1.000
_cell.length_b   1.000
_cell.length_c   1.000
_cell.angle_alpha   90.00
_cell.angle_beta   90.00
_cell.angle_gamma   90.00
#
_symmetry.space_group_name_H-M   'P 1'
#
loop_
_entity.id
_entity.type
_entity.pdbx_description
1 polymer ?
#
loop_
_entity_poly.entity_id
_entity_poly.type
_entity_poly.pdbx_seq_one_letter_code
_entity_poly.pdbx_strand_id
1 'polypeptide(L)'
;MRHDLAKHLIAGLLIALIVGLAFSRDLDTVSAALTGLTAAILIGALKEAVWDNWLERGVDDKHDLYATMVGGAIGAIVLCAFLYYPA
;
A
#
# COMPACT_ATOMS: atom_id res chain seq x y z
N MET A 1 -5.87 21.14 -6.39
CA MET A 1 -5.45 20.08 -5.44
C MET A 1 -5.39 18.75 -6.20
N ARG A 2 -4.31 18.52 -6.98
CA ARG A 2 -4.09 17.28 -7.79
C ARG A 2 -2.67 16.71 -7.60
N HIS A 3 -1.85 17.35 -6.77
CA HIS A 3 -0.39 17.12 -6.73
C HIS A 3 0.04 15.97 -5.81
N ASP A 4 -0.86 15.42 -4.97
CA ASP A 4 -0.48 14.42 -3.96
C ASP A 4 -0.94 12.99 -4.30
N LEU A 5 -1.82 12.82 -5.30
CA LEU A 5 -2.29 11.49 -5.75
C LEU A 5 -1.12 10.56 -6.13
N ALA A 6 -0.12 11.09 -6.84
CA ALA A 6 1.07 10.33 -7.23
C ALA A 6 1.88 9.88 -6.02
N LYS A 7 1.95 10.71 -4.96
CA LYS A 7 2.66 10.36 -3.72
C LYS A 7 1.92 9.25 -2.97
N HIS A 8 0.60 9.31 -2.91
CA HIS A 8 -0.23 8.26 -2.31
C HIS A 8 -0.14 6.94 -3.08
N LEU A 9 -0.16 7.01 -4.42
CA LEU A 9 0.08 5.84 -5.28
C LEU A 9 1.46 5.22 -5.01
N ILE A 10 2.53 6.03 -4.99
CA ILE A 10 3.88 5.55 -4.72
C ILE A 10 3.99 5.02 -3.29
N ALA A 11 3.37 5.66 -2.31
CA ALA A 11 3.36 5.20 -0.92
C ALA A 11 2.71 3.83 -0.79
N GLY A 12 1.53 3.63 -1.39
CA GLY A 12 0.86 2.34 -1.42
C GLY A 12 1.72 1.25 -2.06
N LEU A 13 2.34 1.56 -3.20
CA LEU A 13 3.27 0.67 -3.90
C LEU A 13 4.43 0.24 -2.99
N LEU A 14 5.12 1.21 -2.39
CA LEU A 14 6.27 0.95 -1.55
C LEU A 14 5.90 0.19 -0.28
N ILE A 15 4.79 0.54 0.38
CA ILE A 15 4.32 -0.17 1.57
C ILE A 15 4.04 -1.64 1.22
N ALA A 16 3.32 -1.90 0.13
CA ALA A 16 3.01 -3.27 -0.27
C ALA A 16 4.27 -4.08 -0.61
N LEU A 17 5.23 -3.49 -1.32
CA LEU A 17 6.50 -4.14 -1.64
C LEU A 17 7.33 -4.41 -0.38
N ILE A 18 7.54 -3.41 0.47
CA ILE A 18 8.38 -3.52 1.67
C ILE A 18 7.79 -4.55 2.63
N VAL A 19 6.50 -4.44 2.94
CA VAL A 19 5.83 -5.36 3.87
C VAL A 19 5.77 -6.76 3.27
N GLY A 20 5.35 -6.90 2.01
CA GLY A 20 5.29 -8.23 1.38
C GLY A 20 6.66 -8.91 1.29
N LEU A 21 7.72 -8.16 0.95
CA LEU A 21 9.09 -8.69 0.97
C LEU A 21 9.53 -9.09 2.38
N ALA A 22 9.21 -8.30 3.40
CA ALA A 22 9.58 -8.60 4.79
C ALA A 22 8.99 -9.93 5.27
N PHE A 23 7.79 -10.30 4.82
CA PHE A 23 7.13 -11.56 5.17
C PHE A 23 7.32 -12.69 4.14
N SER A 24 8.01 -12.43 3.02
CA SER A 24 8.21 -13.42 1.94
C SER A 24 9.07 -14.62 2.33
N ARG A 25 9.79 -14.54 3.46
CA ARG A 25 10.54 -15.69 4.01
C ARG A 25 9.66 -16.68 4.76
N ASP A 26 8.59 -16.18 5.37
CA ASP A 26 7.74 -16.96 6.28
C ASP A 26 6.39 -17.34 5.64
N LEU A 27 5.99 -16.63 4.58
CA LEU A 27 4.73 -16.83 3.85
C LEU A 27 5.01 -17.25 2.40
N ASP A 28 4.09 -18.02 1.81
CA ASP A 28 4.11 -18.27 0.37
C ASP A 28 3.90 -16.96 -0.43
N THR A 29 4.27 -16.97 -1.71
CA THR A 29 4.22 -15.79 -2.58
C THR A 29 2.89 -15.05 -2.56
N VAL A 30 1.76 -15.78 -2.60
CA VAL A 30 0.44 -15.16 -2.63
C VAL A 30 0.11 -14.54 -1.28
N SER A 31 0.35 -15.28 -0.20
CA SER A 31 0.13 -14.79 1.16
C SER A 31 0.99 -13.56 1.47
N ALA A 32 2.27 -13.56 1.09
CA ALA A 32 3.17 -12.42 1.27
C ALA A 32 2.68 -11.17 0.53
N ALA A 33 2.24 -11.33 -0.73
CA ALA A 33 1.69 -10.23 -1.52
C ALA A 33 0.38 -9.68 -0.93
N LEU A 34 -0.51 -10.56 -0.45
CA LEU A 34 -1.74 -10.15 0.24
C LEU A 34 -1.45 -9.45 1.57
N THR A 35 -0.45 -9.88 2.34
CA THR A 35 -0.01 -9.19 3.55
C THR A 35 0.49 -7.78 3.24
N GLY A 36 1.30 -7.62 2.18
CA GLY A 36 1.74 -6.31 1.71
C GLY A 36 0.58 -5.39 1.31
N LEU A 37 -0.36 -5.90 0.50
CA LEU A 37 -1.55 -5.15 0.08
C LEU A 37 -2.40 -4.74 1.30
N THR A 38 -2.64 -5.67 2.22
CA THR A 38 -3.43 -5.42 3.43
C THR A 38 -2.80 -4.32 4.27
N ALA A 39 -1.48 -4.34 4.44
CA ALA A 39 -0.77 -3.29 5.16
C ALA A 39 -0.90 -1.92 4.48
N ALA A 40 -0.79 -1.85 3.15
CA ALA A 40 -0.98 -0.60 2.40
C ALA A 40 -2.39 -0.02 2.61
N ILE A 41 -3.43 -0.86 2.54
CA ILE A 41 -4.82 -0.45 2.76
C ILE A 41 -5.02 0.04 4.20
N LEU A 42 -4.54 -0.73 5.19
CA LEU A 42 -4.71 -0.38 6.60
C LEU A 42 -3.97 0.90 6.97
N ILE A 43 -2.75 1.09 6.47
CA ILE A 43 -1.97 2.32 6.72
C ILE A 43 -2.63 3.53 6.04
N GLY A 44 -3.11 3.36 4.80
CA GLY A 44 -3.85 4.41 4.09
C GLY A 44 -5.13 4.81 4.84
N ALA A 45 -5.92 3.83 5.28
CA ALA A 45 -7.14 4.06 6.03
C ALA A 45 -6.85 4.67 7.41
N LEU A 46 -5.77 4.24 8.07
CA LEU A 46 -5.34 4.80 9.35
C LEU A 46 -4.91 6.26 9.20
N LYS A 47 -4.22 6.62 8.10
CA LYS A 47 -3.91 8.01 7.78
C LYS A 47 -5.19 8.84 7.67
N GLU A 48 -6.18 8.43 6.89
CA GLU A 48 -7.43 9.20 6.78
C GLU A 48 -8.21 9.27 8.11
N ALA A 49 -8.35 8.15 8.82
CA ALA A 49 -9.14 8.11 10.06
C ALA A 49 -8.47 8.85 11.23
N VAL A 50 -7.16 8.66 11.42
CA VAL A 50 -6.45 9.22 12.58
C VAL A 50 -5.78 10.54 12.24
N TRP A 51 -5.04 10.63 11.14
CA TRP A 51 -4.27 11.83 10.83
C TRP A 51 -5.15 12.97 10.31
N ASP A 52 -6.02 12.68 9.33
CA ASP A 52 -6.85 13.72 8.72
C ASP A 52 -8.05 14.04 9.63
N ASN A 53 -8.79 13.03 10.07
CA ASN A 53 -10.03 13.24 10.82
C ASN A 53 -9.85 13.47 12.32
N TRP A 54 -9.06 12.64 13.02
CA TRP A 54 -8.94 12.76 14.48
C TRP A 54 -7.95 13.86 14.92
N LEU A 55 -6.83 13.99 14.22
CA LEU A 55 -5.81 14.98 14.53
C LEU A 55 -5.97 16.31 13.77
N GLU A 56 -6.91 16.38 12.82
CA GLU A 56 -7.18 17.57 11.98
C GLU A 56 -5.92 18.10 11.27
N ARG A 57 -4.99 17.19 10.91
CA ARG A 57 -3.69 17.54 10.31
C ARG A 57 -3.65 17.45 8.78
N GLY A 58 -4.79 17.19 8.15
CA GLY A 58 -4.91 17.06 6.72
C GLY A 58 -6.33 17.31 6.24
N VAL A 59 -6.57 17.05 4.96
CA VAL A 59 -7.89 17.12 4.34
C VAL A 59 -8.36 15.69 4.12
N ASP A 60 -9.57 15.37 4.56
CA ASP A 60 -10.21 14.10 4.21
C ASP A 60 -10.49 14.09 2.70
N ASP A 61 -9.62 13.42 1.95
CA ASP A 61 -9.75 13.20 0.52
C ASP A 61 -9.62 11.72 0.18
N LYS A 62 -10.77 11.07 0.02
CA LYS A 62 -10.88 9.65 -0.34
C LYS A 62 -10.09 9.25 -1.59
N HIS A 63 -9.75 10.19 -2.47
CA HIS A 63 -8.91 9.91 -3.63
C HIS A 63 -7.48 9.53 -3.22
N ASP A 64 -6.98 10.02 -2.08
CA ASP A 64 -5.67 9.67 -1.53
C ASP A 64 -5.66 8.23 -1.01
N LEU A 65 -6.72 7.79 -0.31
CA LEU A 65 -6.86 6.37 0.03
C LEU A 65 -6.97 5.51 -1.22
N TYR A 66 -7.83 5.87 -2.19
CA TYR A 66 -7.94 5.08 -3.43
C TYR A 66 -6.60 4.99 -4.18
N ALA A 67 -5.84 6.08 -4.26
CA ALA A 67 -4.50 6.05 -4.84
C ALA A 67 -3.57 5.11 -4.06
N THR A 68 -3.61 5.15 -2.73
CA THR A 68 -2.84 4.22 -1.88
C THR A 68 -3.24 2.77 -2.12
N MET A 69 -4.54 2.47 -2.26
CA MET A 69 -5.05 1.13 -2.55
C MET A 69 -4.59 0.64 -3.92
N VAL A 70 -4.67 1.49 -4.96
CA VAL A 70 -4.21 1.16 -6.31
C VAL A 70 -2.70 0.93 -6.33
N GLY A 71 -1.94 1.78 -5.63
CA GLY A 71 -0.50 1.62 -5.46
C GLY A 71 -0.15 0.29 -4.81
N GLY A 72 -0.85 -0.05 -3.72
CA GLY A 72 -0.68 -1.31 -3.01
C GLY A 72 -1.01 -2.52 -3.89
N ALA A 73 -2.06 -2.44 -4.72
CA ALA A 73 -2.43 -3.50 -5.65
C ALA A 73 -1.34 -3.71 -6.72
N ILE A 74 -0.80 -2.63 -7.27
CA ILE A 74 0.34 -2.70 -8.21
C ILE A 74 1.55 -3.34 -7.51
N GLY A 75 1.85 -2.95 -6.27
CA GLY A 75 2.96 -3.53 -5.49
C GLY A 75 2.80 -5.02 -5.25
N ALA A 76 1.59 -5.48 -4.91
CA ALA A 76 1.29 -6.90 -4.76
C ALA A 76 1.47 -7.67 -6.07
N ILE A 77 1.03 -7.11 -7.21
CA ILE A 77 1.21 -7.73 -8.54
C ILE A 77 2.71 -7.83 -8.89
N VAL A 78 3.46 -6.75 -8.68
CA VAL A 78 4.92 -6.72 -8.92
C VAL A 78 5.62 -7.74 -8.04
N LEU A 79 5.26 -7.83 -6.76
CA LEU A 79 5.83 -8.79 -5.84
C LEU A 79 5.53 -10.23 -6.27
N CYS A 80 4.28 -10.53 -6.63
CA CYS A 80 3.90 -11.83 -7.16
C CYS A 80 4.71 -12.18 -8.41
N ALA A 81 4.83 -11.26 -9.38
CA ALA A 81 5.60 -11.49 -10.59
C ALA A 81 7.08 -11.78 -10.29
N PHE A 82 7.67 -11.04 -9.34
CA PHE A 82 9.07 -11.17 -8.95
C PHE A 82 9.37 -12.46 -8.18
N LEU A 83 8.51 -12.83 -7.22
CA LEU A 83 8.72 -14.01 -6.38
C LEU A 83 8.30 -15.32 -7.06
N TYR A 84 7.38 -15.27 -8.03
CA TYR A 84 6.91 -16.46 -8.74
C TYR A 84 7.84 -16.89 -9.88
N TYR A 85 8.58 -15.95 -10.47
CA TYR A 85 9.59 -16.22 -11.49
C TYR A 85 10.97 -15.80 -10.98
N PRO A 86 11.61 -16.59 -10.08
CA PRO A 86 12.99 -16.33 -9.70
C PRO A 86 13.88 -16.44 -10.96
N ALA A 87 14.59 -15.36 -11.26
CA ALA A 87 15.56 -15.28 -12.36
C ALA A 87 16.78 -16.19 -12.14
#